data_AF-A0A4P7VLE2-F1
#
_entry.id   AF-A0A4P7VLE2-F1
#
_cell.length_a   1.000
_cell.length_b   1.000
_cell.length_c   1.000
_cell.angle_alpha   90.00
_cell.angle_beta   90.00
_cell.angle_gamma   90.00
#
_symmetry.space_group_name_H-M   'P 1'
#
loop_
_entity.id
_entity.type
_entity.pdbx_description
1 polymer ?
#
loop_
_entity_poly.entity_id
_entity_poly.type
_entity_poly.pdbx_seq_one_letter_code
_entity_poly.pdbx_strand_id
1 'polypeptide(L)'
;MKKERAAIALMLIVTSLMLNAREIIDLNRDWRFHRGDSKMWQSPDVDDGDWEVINVPHNITSEADDDGKFGAVGIAEADGFCRYNIV
;
A
#
# COMPACT_ATOMS: atom_id res chain seq x y z
N MET A 1 -16.26 29.25 -41.15
CA MET A 1 -15.65 27.98 -41.64
C MET A 1 -14.22 27.70 -41.14
N LYS A 2 -13.15 28.37 -41.61
CA LYS A 2 -11.75 28.03 -41.20
C LYS A 2 -11.44 28.38 -39.72
N LYS A 3 -12.07 29.43 -39.22
CA LYS A 3 -11.95 29.95 -37.83
C LYS A 3 -12.66 29.06 -36.81
N GLU A 4 -13.85 28.56 -37.15
CA GLU A 4 -14.62 27.61 -36.30
C GLU A 4 -13.87 26.29 -36.11
N ARG A 5 -13.26 25.74 -37.18
CA ARG A 5 -12.46 24.51 -37.09
C ARG A 5 -11.22 24.69 -36.21
N ALA A 6 -10.58 25.85 -36.29
CA ALA A 6 -9.44 26.18 -35.43
C ALA A 6 -9.86 26.30 -33.95
N ALA A 7 -11.03 26.89 -33.68
CA ALA A 7 -11.55 27.00 -32.32
C ALA A 7 -11.88 25.63 -31.71
N ILE A 8 -12.51 24.72 -32.48
CA ILE A 8 -12.79 23.35 -32.03
C ILE A 8 -11.49 22.58 -31.78
N ALA A 9 -10.52 22.66 -32.70
CA ALA A 9 -9.21 22.02 -32.52
C ALA A 9 -8.50 22.54 -31.26
N LEU A 10 -8.53 23.86 -31.03
CA LEU A 10 -7.95 24.47 -29.83
C LEU A 10 -8.64 23.99 -28.55
N MET A 11 -9.97 23.88 -28.55
CA MET A 11 -10.74 23.40 -27.40
C MET A 11 -10.43 21.94 -27.07
N LEU A 12 -10.28 21.09 -28.09
CA LEU A 12 -9.91 19.68 -27.92
C LEU A 12 -8.48 19.51 -27.39
N ILE A 13 -7.53 20.31 -27.89
CA ILE A 13 -6.14 20.30 -27.43
C ILE A 13 -6.06 20.72 -25.96
N VAL A 14 -6.76 21.79 -25.57
CA VAL A 14 -6.80 22.27 -24.18
C VAL A 14 -7.41 21.21 -23.25
N THR A 15 -8.48 20.54 -23.69
CA THR A 15 -9.12 19.48 -22.89
C THR A 15 -8.19 18.29 -22.67
N SER A 16 -7.45 17.87 -23.70
CA SER A 16 -6.48 16.77 -23.61
C SER A 16 -5.32 17.07 -22.66
N LEU A 17 -4.93 18.34 -22.51
CA LEU A 17 -3.88 18.77 -21.59
C LEU A 17 -4.32 18.73 -20.12
N MET A 18 -5.63 18.76 -19.84
CA MET A 18 -6.19 18.77 -18.48
C MET A 18 -6.46 17.35 -17.91
N LEU A 19 -6.37 16.30 -18.72
CA LEU A 19 -6.83 14.94 -18.40
C LEU A 19 -5.84 14.06 -17.62
N ASN A 20 -4.74 14.61 -17.11
CA ASN A 20 -3.67 13.82 -16.47
C ASN A 20 -3.39 14.23 -15.02
N ALA A 21 -4.44 14.44 -14.22
CA ALA A 21 -4.28 14.61 -12.79
C ALA A 21 -4.05 13.22 -12.13
N ARG A 22 -2.83 12.96 -11.66
CA ARG A 22 -2.55 11.80 -10.81
C ARG A 22 -3.07 12.07 -9.41
N GLU A 23 -3.95 11.21 -8.91
CA GLU A 23 -4.35 11.21 -7.50
C GLU A 23 -3.31 10.43 -6.68
N ILE A 24 -2.93 10.99 -5.51
CA ILE A 24 -2.04 10.35 -4.56
C ILE A 24 -2.81 10.27 -3.24
N ILE A 25 -3.04 9.05 -2.76
CA ILE A 25 -3.79 8.77 -1.53
C ILE A 25 -2.81 8.22 -0.49
N ASP A 26 -2.88 8.73 0.73
CA ASP A 26 -2.11 8.24 1.87
C ASP A 26 -2.76 6.96 2.42
N LEU A 27 -2.10 5.82 2.24
CA LEU A 27 -2.52 4.51 2.74
C LEU A 27 -1.71 4.07 3.96
N ASN A 28 -1.05 4.98 4.66
CA ASN A 28 -0.11 4.62 5.72
C ASN A 28 -0.76 4.35 7.08
N ARG A 29 -2.09 4.39 7.19
CA ARG A 29 -2.80 4.40 8.48
C ARG A 29 -3.76 3.24 8.63
N ASP A 30 -4.03 2.92 9.89
CA ASP A 30 -5.10 2.02 10.30
C ASP A 30 -4.99 0.58 9.77
N TRP A 31 -3.75 0.08 9.60
CA TRP A 31 -3.49 -1.30 9.21
C TRP A 31 -3.67 -2.26 10.39
N ARG A 32 -4.28 -3.41 10.15
CA ARG A 32 -4.39 -4.50 11.12
C ARG A 32 -3.21 -5.46 10.96
N PHE A 33 -2.50 -5.73 12.05
CA PHE A 33 -1.32 -6.60 12.07
C PHE A 33 -1.40 -7.66 13.17
N HIS A 34 -1.05 -8.89 12.82
CA HIS A 34 -0.97 -10.00 13.77
C HIS A 34 0.25 -10.87 13.45
N ARG A 35 1.01 -11.24 14.48
CA ARG A 35 2.16 -12.14 14.33
C ARG A 35 1.70 -13.60 14.20
N GLY A 36 2.18 -14.30 13.18
CA GLY A 36 1.92 -15.71 12.94
C GLY A 36 1.73 -16.00 11.45
N ASP A 37 1.28 -17.21 11.13
CA ASP A 37 0.96 -17.61 9.76
C ASP A 37 -0.28 -18.51 9.78
N SER A 38 -1.35 -18.06 9.13
CA SER A 38 -2.59 -18.82 8.96
C SER A 38 -3.15 -18.60 7.57
N LYS A 39 -3.46 -19.70 6.87
CA LYS A 39 -4.09 -19.68 5.54
C LYS A 39 -5.48 -19.05 5.52
N MET A 40 -6.11 -18.89 6.69
CA MET A 40 -7.44 -18.29 6.82
C MET A 40 -7.40 -16.75 6.79
N TRP A 41 -6.25 -16.15 7.10
CA TRP A 41 -6.11 -14.69 7.22
C TRP A 41 -6.17 -13.92 5.90
N GLN A 42 -6.10 -14.61 4.76
CA GLN A 42 -6.35 -14.03 3.44
C GLN A 42 -7.84 -13.86 3.12
N SER A 43 -8.74 -14.41 3.96
CA SER A 43 -10.18 -14.33 3.76
C SER A 43 -10.67 -12.90 4.04
N PRO A 44 -11.52 -12.30 3.19
CA PRO A 44 -12.12 -10.99 3.48
C PRO A 44 -13.07 -11.01 4.69
N ASP A 45 -13.54 -12.19 5.09
CA ASP A 45 -14.43 -12.39 6.24
C ASP A 45 -13.67 -12.73 7.54
N VAL A 46 -12.34 -12.54 7.57
CA VAL A 46 -11.55 -12.78 8.78
C VAL A 46 -11.94 -11.79 9.87
N ASP A 47 -12.11 -12.29 11.10
CA ASP A 47 -12.22 -11.43 12.27
C ASP A 47 -10.81 -10.98 12.70
N ASP A 48 -10.49 -9.72 12.41
CA ASP A 48 -9.24 -9.06 12.77
C ASP A 48 -9.39 -8.12 13.98
N GLY A 49 -10.49 -8.24 14.74
CA GLY A 49 -10.82 -7.34 15.85
C GLY A 49 -9.75 -7.27 16.94
N ASP A 50 -9.07 -8.40 17.18
CA ASP A 50 -8.00 -8.54 18.18
C ASP A 50 -6.60 -8.20 17.63
N TRP A 51 -6.48 -7.81 16.36
CA TRP A 51 -5.19 -7.49 15.74
C TRP A 51 -4.75 -6.07 16.11
N GLU A 52 -3.43 -5.89 16.18
CA GLU A 52 -2.82 -4.59 16.47
C GLU A 52 -3.10 -3.61 15.33
N VAL A 53 -3.45 -2.36 15.67
CA VAL A 53 -3.59 -1.28 14.68
C VAL A 53 -2.25 -0.54 14.57
N ILE A 54 -1.65 -0.56 13.38
CA ILE A 54 -0.36 0.07 13.10
C ILE A 54 -0.44 1.09 11.96
N ASN A 55 0.52 2.01 11.93
CA ASN A 55 0.80 2.85 10.78
C ASN A 55 2.06 2.35 10.08
N VAL A 56 2.08 2.33 8.74
CA VAL A 56 3.23 1.91 7.93
C VAL A 56 4.04 3.12 7.44
N PRO A 57 5.36 3.00 7.21
CA PRO A 57 6.18 1.82 7.45
C PRO A 57 6.33 1.53 8.95
N HIS A 58 6.15 0.27 9.35
CA HIS A 58 6.33 -0.19 10.73
C HIS A 58 7.44 -1.24 10.80
N ASN A 59 8.32 -1.13 11.80
CA ASN A 59 9.33 -2.15 12.04
C ASN A 59 8.72 -3.30 12.83
N ILE A 60 8.72 -4.51 12.26
CA ILE A 60 8.23 -5.71 12.92
C ILE A 60 9.42 -6.65 13.15
N THR A 61 10.10 -6.44 14.27
CA THR A 61 11.19 -7.34 14.68
C THR A 61 10.58 -8.61 15.25
N SER A 62 10.92 -9.77 14.68
CA SER A 62 10.88 -11.00 15.48
C SER A 62 12.07 -10.94 16.43
N GLU A 63 11.81 -10.79 17.72
CA GLU A 63 12.78 -11.24 18.72
C GLU A 63 13.03 -12.72 18.43
N ALA A 64 14.31 -13.07 18.32
CA ALA A 64 14.75 -14.40 17.90
C ALA A 64 13.99 -15.50 18.67
N ASP A 65 13.63 -16.57 17.96
CA ASP A 65 13.27 -17.82 18.62
C ASP A 65 14.39 -18.18 19.62
N ASP A 66 14.05 -18.79 20.76
CA ASP A 66 15.00 -19.19 21.83
C ASP A 66 16.18 -20.08 21.34
N ASP A 67 16.24 -20.44 20.05
CA ASP A 67 17.31 -21.18 19.38
C ASP A 67 18.43 -20.31 18.75
N GLY A 68 18.36 -18.98 18.87
CA GLY A 68 19.46 -18.07 18.51
C GLY A 68 19.70 -17.91 17.02
N LYS A 69 18.74 -18.26 16.16
CA LYS A 69 18.79 -17.91 14.74
C LYS A 69 18.31 -16.47 14.55
N PHE A 70 19.10 -15.69 13.84
CA PHE A 70 18.89 -14.26 13.62
C PHE A 70 17.41 -13.96 13.30
N GLY A 71 16.77 -13.24 14.22
CA GLY A 71 15.42 -12.73 14.07
C GLY A 71 15.35 -11.92 12.78
N ALA A 72 14.49 -12.36 11.87
CA ALA A 72 14.32 -11.68 10.60
C ALA A 72 13.65 -10.32 10.89
N VAL A 73 14.35 -9.23 10.57
CA VAL A 73 13.76 -7.89 10.64
C VAL A 73 12.82 -7.74 9.45
N GLY A 74 11.52 -7.75 9.72
CA GLY A 74 10.50 -7.46 8.73
C GLY A 74 10.12 -5.98 8.74
N ILE A 75 9.80 -5.43 7.58
CA ILE A 75 9.10 -4.14 7.47
C ILE A 75 7.69 -4.43 6.95
N ALA A 76 6.68 -3.93 7.65
CA ALA A 76 5.31 -3.90 7.15
C ALA A 76 5.14 -2.67 6.26
N GLU A 77 4.77 -2.91 5.00
CA GLU A 77 4.52 -1.88 3.98
C GLU A 77 3.01 -1.83 3.64
N ALA A 78 2.57 -0.72 3.04
CA ALA A 78 1.17 -0.54 2.63
C ALA A 78 0.73 -1.47 1.48
N ASP A 79 1.64 -2.29 0.94
CA ASP A 79 1.34 -3.30 -0.08
C ASP A 79 0.89 -4.65 0.53
N GLY A 80 0.87 -4.75 1.87
CA GLY A 80 0.44 -5.95 2.60
C GLY A 80 1.50 -7.06 2.64
N PHE A 81 2.72 -6.83 2.17
CA PHE A 81 3.80 -7.80 2.22
C PHE A 81 4.77 -7.49 3.36
N CYS A 82 5.04 -8.48 4.22
CA CYS A 82 6.18 -8.43 5.13
C CYS A 82 7.44 -8.76 4.33
N ARG A 83 8.29 -7.76 4.06
CA ARG A 83 9.58 -7.99 3.43
C ARG A 83 10.59 -8.32 4.52
N TYR A 84 11.09 -9.55 4.51
CA TYR A 84 12.22 -9.95 5.34
C TYR A 84 13.52 -9.44 4.68
N ASN A 85 14.24 -8.56 5.35
CA ASN A 85 15.62 -8.29 4.99
C ASN A 85 16.49 -9.38 5.61
N ILE A 86 17.02 -10.28 4.79
CA ILE A 86 18.15 -11.13 5.18
C ILE A 86 19.36 -10.21 5.27
N VAL A 87 19.85 -9.99 6.49
CA VAL A 87 21.17 -9.36 6.73
C VAL A 87 22.17 -10.45 7.07
#